data_AF-Q3SRR4-F1
#
_entry.id   AF-Q3SRR4-F1
#
_cell.length_a   1.000
_cell.length_b   1.000
_cell.length_c   1.000
_cell.angle_alpha   90.00
_cell.angle_beta   90.00
_cell.angle_gamma   90.00
#
_symmetry.space_group_name_H-M   'P 1'
#
loop_
_entity.id
_entity.type
_entity.pdbx_description
1 polymer ?
#
loop_
_entity_poly.entity_id
_entity_poly.type
_entity_poly.pdbx_seq_one_letter_code
_entity_poly.pdbx_strand_id
1 'polypeptide(L)'
;MNDTTRNTSAAFCAELVRTHDFGNYATTLFAPLRSRRALLALYAFNVEIVRVREQITQPLAGEVRLQWWMDMLAGAGHGGVEGNPVAAELLLAIREHDLPVALLQRLIEVHQFDLYNDPMPDIAALEQYLADTSCALFSLSSRTIGQRPDETDHLARHAGLACGMARVIANFGFYASRRQSYVPLKLLEQHGVDLEQMFTGRDAPSVRAAIRGLAEEARSHLKVALGLLSDLPPDSRGVYLPLALVRRALDDVGGAGINPFMPRPISRLRVLWTMWRASRSKAFRG
;
A
#
# COMPACT_ATOMS: atom_id res chain seq x y z
N MET A 1 12.46 2.99 28.45
CA MET A 1 13.15 3.33 27.19
C MET A 1 13.68 4.78 27.23
N ASN A 2 15.00 4.98 27.14
CA ASN A 2 15.63 6.31 27.19
C ASN A 2 15.35 7.11 25.90
N ASP A 3 15.37 8.45 25.95
CA ASP A 3 14.99 9.29 24.80
C ASP A 3 15.88 9.09 23.56
N THR A 4 17.16 8.79 23.77
CA THR A 4 18.12 8.46 22.70
C THR A 4 17.68 7.21 21.91
N THR A 5 17.27 6.14 22.58
CA THR A 5 16.83 4.89 21.95
C THR A 5 15.53 5.07 21.15
N ARG A 6 14.62 5.91 21.65
CA ARG A 6 13.39 6.27 20.92
C ARG A 6 13.71 7.05 19.65
N ASN A 7 14.64 8.00 19.73
CA ASN A 7 15.06 8.77 18.56
C ASN A 7 15.73 7.89 17.50
N THR A 8 16.54 6.90 17.91
CA THR A 8 17.13 5.90 17.01
C THR A 8 16.06 5.03 16.34
N SER A 9 15.03 4.60 17.06
CA SER A 9 13.96 3.74 16.52
C SER A 9 13.09 4.49 15.49
N ALA A 10 12.75 5.75 15.77
CA ALA A 10 12.04 6.61 14.83
C ALA A 10 12.86 6.86 13.55
N ALA A 11 14.16 7.11 13.68
CA ALA A 11 15.06 7.28 12.54
C ALA A 11 15.18 6.01 11.69
N PHE A 12 15.21 4.83 12.34
CA PHE A 12 15.19 3.54 11.64
C PHE A 12 13.91 3.37 10.81
N CYS A 13 12.74 3.64 11.40
CA CYS A 13 11.47 3.58 10.67
C CYS A 13 11.46 4.52 9.46
N ALA A 14 11.93 5.76 9.66
CA ALA A 14 12.04 6.74 8.58
C ALA A 14 12.91 6.24 7.42
N GLU A 15 14.08 5.66 7.73
CA GLU A 15 15.01 5.14 6.73
C GLU A 15 14.44 3.92 6.00
N LEU A 16 13.80 3.00 6.73
CA LEU A 16 13.17 1.81 6.17
C LEU A 16 12.11 2.19 5.14
N VAL A 17 11.21 3.12 5.50
CA VAL A 17 10.16 3.62 4.58
C VAL A 17 10.78 4.42 3.44
N ARG A 18 11.78 5.28 3.68
CA ARG A 18 12.45 6.04 2.62
C ARG A 18 13.08 5.13 1.56
N THR A 19 13.56 3.96 1.97
CA THR A 19 14.25 3.02 1.09
C THR A 19 13.28 2.10 0.36
N HIS A 20 12.25 1.59 1.02
CA HIS A 20 11.35 0.57 0.45
C HIS A 20 9.97 1.09 0.02
N ASP A 21 9.53 2.25 0.51
CA ASP A 21 8.26 2.87 0.13
C ASP A 21 8.39 4.40 0.10
N PHE A 22 9.15 4.89 -0.88
CA PHE A 22 9.43 6.32 -1.00
C PHE A 22 8.15 7.16 -1.23
N GLY A 23 7.10 6.59 -1.81
CA GLY A 23 5.81 7.27 -1.99
C GLY A 23 5.16 7.59 -0.65
N ASN A 24 5.06 6.59 0.24
CA ASN A 24 4.53 6.82 1.58
C ASN A 24 5.48 7.67 2.44
N TYR A 25 6.81 7.51 2.31
CA TYR A 25 7.77 8.43 2.94
C TYR A 25 7.50 9.89 2.53
N ALA A 26 7.41 10.17 1.23
CA ALA A 26 7.18 11.51 0.70
C ALA A 26 5.85 12.10 1.16
N THR A 27 4.81 11.26 1.31
CA THR A 27 3.50 11.65 1.84
C THR A 27 3.61 12.25 3.25
N THR A 28 4.46 11.69 4.12
CA THR A 28 4.64 12.21 5.49
C THR A 28 5.20 13.63 5.54
N LEU A 29 5.90 14.09 4.49
CA LEU A 29 6.43 15.45 4.42
C LEU A 29 5.32 16.51 4.30
N PHE A 30 4.12 16.10 3.88
CA PHE A 30 2.94 16.95 3.75
C PHE A 30 1.93 16.74 4.89
N ALA A 31 2.21 15.82 5.82
CA ALA A 31 1.38 15.60 6.99
C ALA A 31 1.76 16.56 8.14
N PRO A 32 0.83 16.83 9.09
CA PRO A 32 1.11 17.59 10.29
C PRO A 32 2.31 17.02 11.06
N LEU A 33 3.19 17.89 11.57
CA LEU A 33 4.45 17.50 12.19
C LEU A 33 4.26 16.45 13.32
N ARG A 34 3.22 16.64 14.15
CA ARG A 34 2.87 15.74 15.26
C ARG A 34 2.53 14.31 14.83
N SER A 35 2.04 14.12 13.60
CA SER A 35 1.60 12.81 13.08
C SER A 35 2.68 12.09 12.27
N ARG A 36 3.77 12.76 11.89
CA ARG A 36 4.78 12.19 10.98
C ARG A 36 5.44 10.94 11.54
N ARG A 37 5.78 10.97 12.83
CA ARG A 37 6.43 9.84 13.51
C ARG A 37 5.54 8.60 13.49
N ALA A 38 4.27 8.74 13.88
CA ALA A 38 3.30 7.66 13.88
C ALA A 38 3.00 7.14 12.46
N LEU A 39 2.90 8.02 11.46
CA LEU A 39 2.76 7.62 10.06
C LEU A 39 3.97 6.81 9.57
N LEU A 40 5.19 7.24 9.91
CA LEU A 40 6.40 6.49 9.56
C LEU A 40 6.46 5.13 10.26
N ALA A 41 6.03 5.03 11.51
CA ALA A 41 5.93 3.76 12.24
C ALA A 41 4.94 2.80 11.56
N LEU A 42 3.75 3.29 11.24
CA LEU A 42 2.72 2.54 10.52
C LEU A 42 3.21 2.06 9.15
N TYR A 43 3.84 2.95 8.38
CA TYR A 43 4.39 2.59 7.07
C TYR A 43 5.57 1.65 7.17
N ALA A 44 6.42 1.78 8.19
CA ALA A 44 7.53 0.86 8.44
C ALA A 44 7.02 -0.54 8.77
N PHE A 45 5.98 -0.65 9.60
CA PHE A 45 5.28 -1.89 9.84
C PHE A 45 4.74 -2.50 8.55
N ASN A 46 4.03 -1.72 7.73
CA ASN A 46 3.51 -2.20 6.45
C ASN A 46 4.64 -2.69 5.51
N VAL A 47 5.79 -2.02 5.50
CA VAL A 47 6.99 -2.45 4.75
C VAL A 47 7.49 -3.80 5.27
N GLU A 48 7.53 -4.03 6.58
CA GLU A 48 7.95 -5.30 7.17
C GLU A 48 7.01 -6.45 6.78
N ILE A 49 5.69 -6.20 6.74
CA ILE A 49 4.69 -7.22 6.37
C ILE A 49 4.74 -7.54 4.87
N VAL A 50 4.65 -6.54 4.00
CA VAL A 50 4.59 -6.76 2.54
C VAL A 50 5.86 -7.43 2.01
N ARG A 51 7.01 -7.15 2.63
CA ARG A 51 8.30 -7.70 2.17
C ARG A 51 8.61 -9.09 2.68
N VAL A 52 7.79 -9.68 3.58
CA VAL A 52 8.01 -11.04 4.06
C VAL A 52 8.16 -12.00 2.88
N ARG A 53 7.25 -11.91 1.91
CA ARG A 53 7.27 -12.78 0.71
C ARG A 53 8.52 -12.62 -0.15
N GLU A 54 9.11 -11.43 -0.19
CA GLU A 54 10.33 -11.16 -0.96
C GLU A 54 11.57 -11.77 -0.31
N GLN A 55 11.56 -11.91 1.01
CA GLN A 55 12.71 -12.33 1.82
C GLN A 55 12.74 -13.84 2.10
N ILE A 56 11.61 -14.53 1.92
CA ILE A 56 11.47 -15.96 2.25
C ILE A 56 11.23 -16.81 1.00
N THR A 57 11.82 -18.01 1.01
CA THR A 57 11.61 -19.02 -0.04
C THR A 57 10.55 -20.05 0.36
N GLN A 58 10.47 -20.39 1.65
CA GLN A 58 9.54 -21.38 2.19
C GLN A 58 8.35 -20.68 2.88
N PRO A 59 7.09 -20.97 2.52
CA PRO A 59 5.90 -20.33 3.10
C PRO A 59 5.88 -20.36 4.63
N LEU A 60 6.23 -21.51 5.23
CA LEU A 60 6.25 -21.69 6.69
C LEU A 60 7.14 -20.68 7.43
N ALA A 61 8.29 -20.30 6.84
CA ALA A 61 9.15 -19.27 7.44
C ALA A 61 8.51 -17.88 7.41
N GLY A 62 7.70 -17.60 6.37
CA GLY A 62 6.89 -16.40 6.28
C GLY A 62 5.77 -16.40 7.33
N GLU A 63 5.08 -17.53 7.50
CA GLU A 63 4.02 -17.68 8.51
C GLU A 63 4.55 -17.42 9.92
N VAL A 64 5.72 -17.97 10.28
CA VAL A 64 6.36 -17.71 11.58
C VAL A 64 6.63 -16.21 11.78
N ARG A 65 7.09 -15.51 10.74
CA ARG A 65 7.36 -14.07 10.81
C ARG A 65 6.07 -13.26 10.95
N LEU A 66 5.01 -13.59 10.22
CA LEU A 66 3.70 -12.95 10.35
C LEU A 66 3.08 -13.24 11.72
N GLN A 67 3.20 -14.47 12.21
CA GLN A 67 2.71 -14.86 13.53
C GLN A 67 3.41 -14.09 14.64
N TRP A 68 4.72 -13.84 14.54
CA TRP A 68 5.42 -12.99 15.50
C TRP A 68 4.81 -11.58 15.60
N TRP A 69 4.42 -10.98 14.46
CA TRP A 69 3.72 -9.69 14.46
C TRP A 69 2.32 -9.79 15.07
N MET A 70 1.59 -10.87 14.82
CA MET A 70 0.28 -11.13 15.44
C MET A 70 0.38 -11.24 16.96
N ASP A 71 1.35 -12.03 17.45
CA ASP A 71 1.59 -12.23 18.89
C ASP A 71 1.99 -10.91 19.56
N MET A 72 2.85 -10.13 18.90
CA MET A 72 3.26 -8.80 19.38
C MET A 72 2.06 -7.87 19.55
N LEU A 73 1.16 -7.80 18.56
CA LEU A 73 -0.06 -6.98 18.63
C LEU A 73 -1.06 -7.50 19.69
N ALA A 74 -1.10 -8.80 19.93
CA ALA A 74 -1.92 -9.41 20.98
C ALA A 74 -1.35 -9.21 22.40
N GLY A 75 -0.17 -8.60 22.55
CA GLY A 75 0.53 -8.48 23.84
C GLY A 75 1.15 -9.79 24.33
N ALA A 76 1.18 -10.82 23.49
CA ALA A 76 1.80 -12.13 23.74
C ALA A 76 3.18 -12.26 23.08
N GLY A 77 3.77 -11.15 22.62
CA GLY A 77 5.06 -11.15 21.93
C GLY A 77 6.19 -11.65 22.83
N HIS A 78 6.76 -12.80 22.50
CA HIS A 78 7.96 -13.34 23.13
C HIS A 78 9.22 -12.80 22.42
N GLY A 79 10.34 -12.69 23.13
CA GLY A 79 11.65 -12.42 22.51
C GLY A 79 11.97 -10.96 22.20
N GLY A 80 11.84 -10.06 23.18
CA GLY A 80 12.43 -8.72 23.07
C GLY A 80 11.76 -7.82 22.04
N VAL A 81 10.42 -7.74 22.05
CA VAL A 81 9.63 -6.75 21.29
C VAL A 81 10.21 -5.33 21.42
N GLU A 82 10.75 -4.99 22.59
CA GLU A 82 11.44 -3.73 22.87
C GLU A 82 12.73 -3.51 22.03
N GLY A 83 13.34 -4.58 21.53
CA GLY A 83 14.53 -4.56 20.68
C GLY A 83 14.23 -4.38 19.19
N ASN A 84 12.98 -4.57 18.75
CA ASN A 84 12.59 -4.29 17.37
C ASN A 84 12.16 -2.80 17.25
N PRO A 85 12.90 -1.96 16.50
CA PRO A 85 12.62 -0.52 16.42
C PRO A 85 11.25 -0.23 15.77
N VAL A 86 10.79 -1.05 14.83
CA VAL A 86 9.49 -0.87 14.17
C VAL A 86 8.35 -1.22 15.11
N ALA A 87 8.46 -2.33 15.84
CA ALA A 87 7.44 -2.73 16.81
C ALA A 87 7.31 -1.71 17.95
N ALA A 88 8.43 -1.21 18.47
CA ALA A 88 8.45 -0.18 19.52
C ALA A 88 7.72 1.10 19.08
N GLU A 89 8.00 1.60 17.87
CA GLU A 89 7.36 2.80 17.33
C GLU A 89 5.89 2.57 16.97
N LEU A 90 5.53 1.38 16.47
CA LEU A 90 4.14 1.04 16.17
C LEU A 90 3.30 0.97 17.45
N LEU A 91 3.79 0.33 18.52
CA LEU A 91 3.09 0.29 19.81
C LEU A 91 2.93 1.67 20.44
N LEU A 92 3.88 2.59 20.20
CA LEU A 92 3.72 3.98 20.58
C LEU A 92 2.60 4.65 19.77
N ALA A 93 2.61 4.50 18.44
CA ALA A 93 1.58 5.05 17.56
C ALA A 93 0.18 4.51 17.90
N ILE A 94 0.05 3.21 18.20
CA ILE A 94 -1.22 2.59 18.64
C ILE A 94 -1.76 3.29 19.87
N ARG A 95 -0.92 3.54 20.89
CA ARG A 95 -1.34 4.19 22.14
C ARG A 95 -1.66 5.67 21.96
N GLU A 96 -0.85 6.40 21.19
CA GLU A 96 -1.00 7.85 21.02
C GLU A 96 -2.19 8.23 20.11
N HIS A 97 -2.53 7.36 19.15
CA HIS A 97 -3.57 7.63 18.15
C HIS A 97 -4.77 6.68 18.22
N ASP A 98 -4.86 5.84 19.25
CA ASP A 98 -5.91 4.84 19.44
C ASP A 98 -6.14 4.00 18.17
N LEU A 99 -5.04 3.51 17.58
CA LEU A 99 -5.13 2.74 16.34
C LEU A 99 -5.76 1.38 16.62
N PRO A 100 -6.77 0.96 15.83
CA PRO A 100 -7.47 -0.31 16.07
C PRO A 100 -6.54 -1.49 15.77
N VAL A 101 -6.11 -2.18 16.84
CA VAL A 101 -5.25 -3.37 16.76
C VAL A 101 -5.85 -4.44 15.84
N ALA A 102 -7.16 -4.64 15.90
CA ALA A 102 -7.87 -5.61 15.04
C ALA A 102 -7.73 -5.31 13.53
N LEU A 103 -7.52 -4.04 13.13
CA LEU A 103 -7.29 -3.69 11.74
C LEU A 103 -5.84 -4.01 11.32
N LEU A 104 -4.87 -3.80 12.22
CA LEU A 104 -3.48 -4.18 11.99
C LEU A 104 -3.31 -5.71 11.92
N GLN A 105 -4.04 -6.46 12.76
CA GLN A 105 -4.06 -7.92 12.74
C GLN A 105 -4.63 -8.46 11.42
N ARG A 106 -5.78 -7.95 10.97
CA ARG A 106 -6.34 -8.32 9.66
C ARG A 106 -5.39 -8.03 8.50
N LEU A 107 -4.66 -6.92 8.55
CA LEU A 107 -3.63 -6.60 7.56
C LEU A 107 -2.52 -7.66 7.54
N ILE A 108 -2.09 -8.19 8.68
CA ILE A 108 -1.11 -9.29 8.73
C ILE A 108 -1.72 -10.58 8.18
N GLU A 109 -2.92 -10.91 8.63
CA GLU A 109 -3.61 -12.16 8.28
C GLU A 109 -3.82 -12.28 6.77
N VAL A 110 -4.25 -11.20 6.10
CA VAL A 110 -4.50 -11.23 4.65
C VAL A 110 -3.21 -11.41 3.85
N HIS A 111 -2.06 -10.97 4.36
CA HIS A 111 -0.74 -11.19 3.74
C HIS A 111 -0.24 -12.64 3.84
N GLN A 112 -0.95 -13.54 4.53
CA GLN A 112 -0.71 -14.99 4.40
C GLN A 112 -0.96 -15.47 2.97
N PHE A 113 -1.94 -14.88 2.25
CA PHE A 113 -2.20 -15.16 0.84
C PHE A 113 -0.92 -15.03 -0.01
N ASP A 114 -0.14 -13.97 0.24
CA ASP A 114 1.06 -13.66 -0.52
C ASP A 114 2.16 -14.74 -0.40
N LEU A 115 2.15 -15.53 0.68
CA LEU A 115 3.11 -16.61 0.92
C LEU A 115 2.92 -17.77 -0.05
N TYR A 116 1.72 -17.89 -0.60
CA TYR A 116 1.31 -18.91 -1.55
C TYR A 116 1.22 -18.31 -2.97
N ASN A 117 1.12 -19.18 -3.96
CA ASN A 117 1.06 -18.77 -5.38
C ASN A 117 -0.33 -19.00 -5.98
N ASP A 118 -1.36 -19.11 -5.13
CA ASP A 118 -2.74 -19.20 -5.59
C ASP A 118 -3.12 -17.95 -6.38
N PRO A 119 -3.71 -18.10 -7.58
CA PRO A 119 -4.07 -16.94 -8.40
C PRO A 119 -5.24 -16.19 -7.78
N MET A 120 -5.20 -14.86 -7.85
CA MET A 120 -6.32 -14.00 -7.49
C MET A 120 -7.55 -14.37 -8.37
N PRO A 121 -8.68 -14.83 -7.81
CA PRO A 121 -9.75 -15.39 -8.62
C PRO A 121 -10.47 -14.36 -9.50
N ASP A 122 -10.95 -13.27 -8.89
CA ASP A 122 -11.77 -12.25 -9.54
C ASP A 122 -11.60 -10.87 -8.88
N ILE A 123 -12.26 -9.86 -9.46
CA ILE A 123 -12.18 -8.47 -8.97
C ILE A 123 -12.72 -8.35 -7.55
N ALA A 124 -13.78 -9.08 -7.19
CA ALA A 124 -14.33 -9.03 -5.83
C ALA A 124 -13.34 -9.56 -4.80
N ALA A 125 -12.65 -10.67 -5.10
CA ALA A 125 -11.58 -11.19 -4.25
C ALA A 125 -10.41 -10.19 -4.13
N LEU A 126 -10.03 -9.53 -5.24
CA LEU A 126 -9.00 -8.50 -5.21
C LEU A 126 -9.43 -7.30 -4.35
N GLU A 127 -10.67 -6.84 -4.48
CA GLU A 127 -11.18 -5.74 -3.66
C GLU A 127 -11.20 -6.09 -2.17
N GLN A 128 -11.57 -7.33 -1.80
CA GLN A 128 -11.51 -7.78 -0.41
C GLN A 128 -10.06 -7.82 0.11
N TYR A 129 -9.14 -8.39 -0.67
CA TYR A 129 -7.71 -8.36 -0.35
C TYR A 129 -7.20 -6.92 -0.16
N LEU A 130 -7.59 -6.01 -1.05
CA LEU A 130 -7.21 -4.60 -0.99
C LEU A 130 -7.89 -3.83 0.15
N ALA A 131 -9.07 -4.27 0.59
CA ALA A 131 -9.78 -3.71 1.73
C ALA A 131 -8.98 -3.90 3.04
N ASP A 132 -8.48 -5.11 3.27
CA ASP A 132 -7.71 -5.44 4.47
C ASP A 132 -6.21 -5.06 4.36
N THR A 133 -5.72 -4.68 3.18
CA THR A 133 -4.36 -4.15 2.99
C THR A 133 -4.34 -2.63 2.78
N SER A 134 -4.45 -2.18 1.54
CA SER A 134 -4.28 -0.77 1.15
C SER A 134 -5.35 0.15 1.72
N CYS A 135 -6.62 -0.27 1.79
CA CYS A 135 -7.69 0.54 2.37
C CYS A 135 -7.53 0.66 3.89
N ALA A 136 -7.20 -0.45 4.56
CA ALA A 136 -6.85 -0.45 5.97
C ALA A 136 -5.71 0.53 6.28
N LEU A 137 -4.67 0.55 5.43
CA LEU A 137 -3.56 1.50 5.58
C LEU A 137 -4.01 2.96 5.48
N PHE A 138 -4.87 3.32 4.53
CA PHE A 138 -5.43 4.68 4.44
C PHE A 138 -6.32 5.03 5.64
N SER A 139 -7.11 4.09 6.15
CA SER A 139 -7.94 4.31 7.34
C SER A 139 -7.07 4.56 8.57
N LEU A 140 -6.03 3.74 8.78
CA LEU A 140 -5.05 3.91 9.86
C LEU A 140 -4.26 5.23 9.75
N SER A 141 -3.85 5.62 8.54
CA SER A 141 -3.19 6.91 8.29
C SER A 141 -4.12 8.10 8.59
N SER A 142 -5.40 8.00 8.25
CA SER A 142 -6.40 9.04 8.53
C SER A 142 -6.63 9.20 10.04
N ARG A 143 -6.69 8.10 10.79
CA ARG A 143 -6.75 8.14 12.25
C ARG A 143 -5.51 8.77 12.87
N THR A 144 -4.33 8.49 12.31
CA THR A 144 -3.05 9.06 12.77
C THR A 144 -2.99 10.59 12.66
N ILE A 145 -3.74 11.19 11.73
CA ILE A 145 -3.87 12.65 11.62
C ILE A 145 -5.09 13.21 12.37
N GLY A 146 -5.81 12.36 13.12
CA GLY A 146 -6.93 12.73 13.99
C GLY A 146 -8.30 12.78 13.30
N GLN A 147 -8.45 12.17 12.13
CA GLN A 147 -9.75 12.04 11.48
C GLN A 147 -10.55 10.86 12.05
N ARG A 148 -11.88 10.99 12.05
CA ARG A 148 -12.75 9.91 12.51
C ARG A 148 -13.12 8.96 11.37
N PRO A 149 -13.42 7.68 11.68
CA PRO A 149 -13.70 6.68 10.64
C PRO A 149 -14.96 7.00 9.83
N ASP A 150 -16.02 7.48 10.49
CA ASP A 150 -17.27 7.92 9.85
C ASP A 150 -17.07 9.03 8.81
N GLU A 151 -16.06 9.88 9.00
CA GLU A 151 -15.71 10.97 8.08
C GLU A 151 -14.87 10.49 6.89
N THR A 152 -14.07 9.43 7.07
CA THR A 152 -12.99 9.09 6.13
C THR A 152 -13.03 7.68 5.55
N ASP A 153 -13.80 6.75 6.10
CA ASP A 153 -13.77 5.33 5.69
C ASP A 153 -14.17 5.15 4.22
N HIS A 154 -15.18 5.88 3.74
CA HIS A 154 -15.59 5.79 2.33
C HIS A 154 -14.48 6.29 1.39
N LEU A 155 -13.83 7.40 1.75
CA LEU A 155 -12.67 7.92 1.01
C LEU A 155 -11.47 6.97 1.10
N ALA A 156 -11.14 6.48 2.29
CA ALA A 156 -10.03 5.55 2.53
C ALA A 156 -10.19 4.26 1.74
N ARG A 157 -11.43 3.75 1.64
CA ARG A 157 -11.75 2.58 0.80
C ARG A 157 -11.44 2.84 -0.67
N HIS A 158 -12.00 3.89 -1.26
CA HIS A 158 -11.76 4.19 -2.68
C HIS A 158 -10.30 4.56 -2.96
N ALA A 159 -9.64 5.28 -2.03
CA ALA A 159 -8.23 5.61 -2.14
C ALA A 159 -7.33 4.37 -2.08
N GLY A 160 -7.64 3.45 -1.16
CA GLY A 160 -6.96 2.17 -1.03
C GLY A 160 -7.11 1.32 -2.29
N LEU A 161 -8.33 1.09 -2.76
CA LEU A 161 -8.60 0.31 -3.97
C LEU A 161 -7.84 0.87 -5.19
N ALA A 162 -7.91 2.19 -5.42
CA ALA A 162 -7.18 2.83 -6.51
C ALA A 162 -5.66 2.65 -6.39
N CYS A 163 -5.10 2.86 -5.20
CA CYS A 163 -3.66 2.68 -4.95
C CYS A 163 -3.22 1.23 -5.07
N GLY A 164 -4.00 0.30 -4.52
CA GLY A 164 -3.74 -1.13 -4.52
C GLY A 164 -3.74 -1.71 -5.93
N MET A 165 -4.78 -1.44 -6.72
CA MET A 165 -4.85 -1.87 -8.11
C MET A 165 -3.72 -1.26 -8.96
N ALA A 166 -3.38 0.02 -8.75
CA ALA A 166 -2.24 0.64 -9.43
C ALA A 166 -0.90 -0.01 -9.05
N ARG A 167 -0.73 -0.45 -7.80
CA ARG A 167 0.45 -1.23 -7.36
C ARG A 167 0.49 -2.62 -7.99
N VAL A 168 -0.66 -3.29 -8.12
CA VAL A 168 -0.76 -4.57 -8.85
C VAL A 168 -0.30 -4.40 -10.30
N ILE A 169 -0.78 -3.36 -10.98
CA ILE A 169 -0.38 -3.05 -12.36
C ILE A 169 1.12 -2.73 -12.45
N ALA A 170 1.62 -1.88 -11.57
CA ALA A 170 3.02 -1.43 -11.62
C ALA A 170 4.03 -2.56 -11.35
N ASN A 171 3.65 -3.58 -10.57
CA ASN A 171 4.48 -4.72 -10.22
C ASN A 171 4.12 -5.99 -11.01
N PHE A 172 3.25 -5.89 -12.02
CA PHE A 172 2.74 -7.02 -12.77
C PHE A 172 3.87 -7.94 -13.29
N GLY A 173 4.89 -7.38 -13.95
CA GLY A 173 6.02 -8.16 -14.45
C GLY A 173 6.83 -8.85 -13.35
N PHE A 174 7.02 -8.17 -12.21
CA PHE A 174 7.70 -8.75 -11.06
C PHE A 174 6.92 -9.95 -10.49
N TYR A 175 5.61 -9.80 -10.28
CA TYR A 175 4.76 -10.90 -9.81
C TYR A 175 4.73 -12.08 -10.81
N ALA A 176 4.58 -11.79 -12.10
CA ALA A 176 4.60 -12.81 -13.14
C ALA A 176 5.92 -13.60 -13.14
N SER A 177 7.07 -12.93 -12.98
CA SER A 177 8.39 -13.58 -12.89
C SER A 177 8.54 -14.53 -11.70
N ARG A 178 7.73 -14.33 -10.64
CA ARG A 178 7.67 -15.18 -9.44
C ARG A 178 6.53 -16.19 -9.49
N ARG A 179 5.86 -16.30 -10.64
CA ARG A 179 4.65 -17.13 -10.84
C ARG A 179 3.51 -16.78 -9.89
N GLN A 180 3.31 -15.48 -9.63
CA GLN A 180 2.23 -14.94 -8.81
C GLN A 180 1.25 -14.14 -9.67
N SER A 181 -0.05 -14.28 -9.40
CA SER A 181 -1.10 -13.54 -10.12
C SER A 181 -1.98 -12.76 -9.15
N TYR A 182 -1.72 -11.45 -9.03
CA TYR A 182 -2.63 -10.51 -8.35
C TYR A 182 -3.63 -9.87 -9.31
N VAL A 183 -3.33 -9.87 -10.61
CA VAL A 183 -4.33 -9.56 -11.64
C VAL A 183 -5.35 -10.69 -11.62
N PRO A 184 -6.65 -10.40 -11.53
CA PRO A 184 -7.64 -11.46 -11.37
C PRO A 184 -7.72 -12.39 -12.58
N LEU A 185 -7.84 -13.69 -12.31
CA LEU A 185 -7.91 -14.74 -13.31
C LEU A 185 -9.07 -14.53 -14.27
N LYS A 186 -10.27 -14.26 -13.77
CA LYS A 186 -11.44 -13.97 -14.63
C LYS A 186 -11.21 -12.79 -15.58
N LEU A 187 -10.44 -11.79 -15.16
CA LEU A 187 -10.12 -10.65 -16.01
C LEU A 187 -9.11 -11.03 -17.11
N LEU A 188 -8.12 -11.88 -16.80
CA LEU A 188 -7.20 -12.42 -17.80
C LEU A 188 -7.96 -13.26 -18.84
N GLU A 189 -8.83 -14.16 -18.38
CA GLU A 189 -9.65 -15.05 -19.22
C GLU A 189 -10.59 -14.28 -20.16
N GLN A 190 -11.22 -13.20 -19.67
CA GLN A 190 -12.06 -12.31 -20.49
C GLN A 190 -11.33 -11.71 -21.69
N HIS A 191 -10.01 -11.55 -21.59
CA HIS A 191 -9.17 -11.06 -22.67
C HIS A 191 -8.39 -12.16 -23.40
N GLY A 192 -8.69 -13.44 -23.14
CA GLY A 192 -8.06 -14.58 -23.78
C GLY A 192 -6.60 -14.79 -23.35
N VAL A 193 -6.27 -14.46 -22.10
CA VAL A 193 -4.95 -14.72 -21.49
C VAL A 193 -5.09 -15.84 -20.48
N ASP A 194 -4.35 -16.92 -20.68
CA ASP A 194 -4.17 -17.94 -19.63
C ASP A 194 -2.98 -17.61 -18.71
N LEU A 195 -2.93 -18.24 -17.53
CA LEU A 195 -1.89 -17.97 -16.53
C LEU A 195 -0.48 -18.35 -17.01
N GLU A 196 -0.33 -19.45 -17.75
CA GLU A 196 1.00 -19.87 -18.23
C GLU A 196 1.52 -18.90 -19.29
N GLN A 197 0.66 -18.45 -20.19
CA GLN A 197 0.95 -17.40 -21.15
C GLN A 197 1.40 -16.13 -20.44
N MET A 198 0.68 -15.71 -19.39
CA MET A 198 1.07 -14.57 -18.57
C MET A 198 2.46 -14.76 -17.95
N PHE A 199 2.73 -15.93 -17.37
CA PHE A 199 4.03 -16.24 -16.74
C PHE A 199 5.19 -16.32 -17.74
N THR A 200 4.93 -16.48 -19.04
CA THR A 200 6.00 -16.39 -20.06
C THR A 200 6.60 -14.98 -20.17
N GLY A 201 5.97 -13.95 -19.61
CA GLY A 201 6.47 -12.58 -19.64
C GLY A 201 6.42 -11.91 -21.03
N ARG A 202 5.71 -12.51 -21.98
CA ARG A 202 5.61 -12.01 -23.36
C ARG A 202 4.54 -10.94 -23.46
N ASP A 203 4.95 -9.75 -23.90
CA ASP A 203 4.04 -8.64 -24.19
C ASP A 203 3.10 -9.00 -25.36
N ALA A 204 1.81 -9.11 -25.07
CA ALA A 204 0.77 -9.42 -26.04
C ALA A 204 -0.36 -8.38 -25.97
N PRO A 205 -1.08 -8.11 -27.09
CA PRO A 205 -2.24 -7.22 -27.08
C PRO A 205 -3.32 -7.62 -26.07
N SER A 206 -3.54 -8.92 -25.86
CA SER A 206 -4.49 -9.46 -24.89
C SER A 206 -4.09 -9.15 -23.44
N VAL A 207 -2.81 -9.35 -23.08
CA VAL A 207 -2.28 -8.98 -21.76
C VAL A 207 -2.43 -7.48 -21.51
N ARG A 208 -2.08 -6.66 -22.50
CA ARG A 208 -2.27 -5.20 -22.41
C ARG A 208 -3.74 -4.82 -22.24
N ALA A 209 -4.67 -5.56 -22.85
CA ALA A 209 -6.09 -5.33 -22.69
C ALA A 209 -6.56 -5.66 -21.25
N ALA A 210 -6.14 -6.80 -20.68
CA ALA A 210 -6.46 -7.15 -19.30
C ALA A 210 -5.92 -6.12 -18.29
N ILE A 211 -4.69 -5.65 -18.47
CA ILE A 211 -4.10 -4.60 -17.62
C ILE A 211 -4.86 -3.27 -17.77
N ARG A 212 -5.35 -2.94 -18.97
CA ARG A 212 -6.22 -1.77 -19.17
C ARG A 212 -7.55 -1.91 -18.44
N GLY A 213 -8.17 -3.09 -18.47
CA GLY A 213 -9.40 -3.36 -17.71
C GLY A 213 -9.21 -3.11 -16.21
N LEU A 214 -8.13 -3.65 -15.62
CA LEU A 214 -7.81 -3.37 -14.21
C LEU A 214 -7.53 -1.88 -13.95
N ALA A 215 -6.89 -1.19 -14.89
CA ALA A 215 -6.65 0.24 -14.80
C ALA A 215 -7.93 1.07 -14.87
N GLU A 216 -8.95 0.62 -15.61
CA GLU A 216 -10.26 1.26 -15.66
C GLU A 216 -10.99 1.16 -14.31
N GLU A 217 -10.95 0.00 -13.66
CA GLU A 217 -11.45 -0.16 -12.28
C GLU A 217 -10.72 0.77 -11.31
N ALA A 218 -9.38 0.80 -11.37
CA ALA A 218 -8.57 1.71 -10.55
C ALA A 218 -8.93 3.19 -10.79
N ARG A 219 -9.18 3.59 -12.04
CA ARG A 219 -9.60 4.96 -12.40
C ARG A 219 -10.99 5.28 -11.86
N SER A 220 -11.91 4.32 -11.84
CA SER A 220 -13.25 4.48 -11.25
C SER A 220 -13.14 4.80 -9.76
N HIS A 221 -12.37 4.01 -8.99
CA HIS A 221 -12.13 4.29 -7.57
C HIS A 221 -11.39 5.61 -7.34
N LEU A 222 -10.38 5.91 -8.15
CA LEU A 222 -9.65 7.18 -8.07
C LEU A 222 -10.58 8.38 -8.26
N LYS A 223 -11.51 8.32 -9.22
CA LYS A 223 -12.48 9.40 -9.48
C LYS A 223 -13.37 9.63 -8.26
N VAL A 224 -13.89 8.56 -7.66
CA VAL A 224 -14.72 8.65 -6.44
C VAL A 224 -13.92 9.23 -5.28
N ALA A 225 -12.70 8.71 -5.05
CA ALA A 225 -11.83 9.21 -3.98
C ALA A 225 -11.51 10.71 -4.13
N LEU A 226 -11.19 11.17 -5.35
CA LEU A 226 -10.91 12.59 -5.58
C LEU A 226 -12.16 13.48 -5.41
N GLY A 227 -13.36 12.96 -5.64
CA GLY A 227 -14.61 13.65 -5.34
C GLY A 227 -14.81 13.83 -3.82
N LEU A 228 -14.72 12.74 -3.06
CA LEU A 228 -14.88 12.73 -1.60
C LEU A 228 -13.78 13.54 -0.88
N LEU A 229 -12.58 13.60 -1.44
CA LEU A 229 -11.46 14.36 -0.87
C LEU A 229 -11.79 15.84 -0.66
N SER A 230 -12.68 16.40 -1.49
CA SER A 230 -13.06 17.81 -1.40
C SER A 230 -13.86 18.16 -0.14
N ASP A 231 -14.49 17.16 0.50
CA ASP A 231 -15.28 17.32 1.72
C ASP A 231 -14.41 17.35 2.98
N LEU A 232 -13.14 16.93 2.90
CA LEU A 232 -12.23 16.94 4.05
C LEU A 232 -11.61 18.31 4.31
N PRO A 233 -11.27 18.64 5.57
CA PRO A 233 -10.43 19.78 5.89
C PRO A 233 -9.08 19.73 5.15
N PRO A 234 -8.53 20.86 4.66
CA PRO A 234 -7.27 20.88 3.90
C PRO A 234 -6.09 20.18 4.59
N ASP A 235 -5.96 20.34 5.90
CA ASP A 235 -4.90 19.73 6.71
C ASP A 235 -4.97 18.19 6.73
N SER A 236 -6.14 17.62 6.43
CA SER A 236 -6.39 16.19 6.42
C SER A 236 -6.18 15.55 5.05
N ARG A 237 -6.06 16.34 3.99
CA ARG A 237 -5.94 15.84 2.61
C ARG A 237 -4.53 15.32 2.30
N GLY A 238 -3.52 15.72 3.09
CA GLY A 238 -2.12 15.37 2.87
C GLY A 238 -1.85 13.87 2.79
N VAL A 239 -2.53 13.06 3.62
CA VAL A 239 -2.37 11.59 3.64
C VAL A 239 -2.86 10.92 2.34
N TYR A 240 -3.68 11.61 1.54
CA TYR A 240 -4.23 11.13 0.27
C TYR A 240 -3.42 11.58 -0.96
N LEU A 241 -2.29 12.27 -0.77
CA LEU A 241 -1.40 12.65 -1.88
C LEU A 241 -0.88 11.50 -2.75
N PRO A 242 -0.75 10.23 -2.29
CA PRO A 242 -0.46 9.10 -3.16
C PRO A 242 -1.41 8.99 -4.37
N LEU A 243 -2.66 9.47 -4.28
CA LEU A 243 -3.61 9.48 -5.39
C LEU A 243 -3.10 10.27 -6.61
N ALA A 244 -2.23 11.26 -6.40
CA ALA A 244 -1.59 11.98 -7.49
C ALA A 244 -0.57 11.13 -8.26
N LEU A 245 0.11 10.22 -7.56
CA LEU A 245 1.00 9.23 -8.18
C LEU A 245 0.18 8.17 -8.91
N VAL A 246 -0.93 7.72 -8.31
CA VAL A 246 -1.86 6.77 -8.94
C VAL A 246 -2.39 7.32 -10.26
N ARG A 247 -2.93 8.55 -10.27
CA ARG A 247 -3.40 9.19 -11.49
C ARG A 247 -2.35 9.15 -12.59
N ARG A 248 -1.13 9.58 -12.27
CA ARG A 248 -0.01 9.57 -13.21
C ARG A 248 0.30 8.16 -13.72
N ALA A 249 0.37 7.18 -12.82
CA ALA A 249 0.66 5.80 -13.20
C ALA A 249 -0.42 5.25 -14.13
N LEU A 250 -1.70 5.55 -13.86
CA LEU A 250 -2.83 5.13 -14.70
C LEU A 250 -2.88 5.88 -16.04
N ASP A 251 -2.48 7.15 -16.11
CA ASP A 251 -2.38 7.89 -17.39
C ASP A 251 -1.37 7.22 -18.34
N ASP A 252 -0.31 6.62 -17.78
CA ASP A 252 0.67 5.85 -18.54
C ASP A 252 0.11 4.47 -18.97
N VAL A 253 -0.94 3.93 -18.34
CA VAL A 253 -1.50 2.62 -18.73
C VAL A 253 -2.31 2.75 -20.03
N GLY A 254 -1.71 2.30 -21.14
CA GLY A 254 -2.35 2.26 -22.46
C GLY A 254 -1.65 3.08 -23.54
N GLY A 255 -0.59 3.81 -23.21
CA GLY A 255 0.26 4.47 -24.21
C GLY A 255 0.90 3.48 -25.18
N ALA A 256 1.07 3.89 -26.44
CA ALA A 256 1.68 3.07 -27.47
C ALA A 256 3.08 2.58 -27.03
N GLY A 257 3.34 1.28 -27.16
CA GLY A 257 4.64 0.67 -26.84
C GLY A 257 4.90 0.42 -25.35
N ILE A 258 3.93 0.62 -24.46
CA ILE A 258 4.11 0.34 -23.03
C ILE A 258 3.95 -1.16 -22.78
N ASN A 259 5.06 -1.79 -22.36
CA ASN A 259 5.11 -3.20 -21.98
C ASN A 259 4.77 -3.35 -20.48
N PRO A 260 3.70 -4.08 -20.11
CA PRO A 260 3.28 -4.24 -18.72
C PRO A 260 4.25 -5.09 -17.88
N PHE A 261 5.13 -5.89 -18.50
CA PHE A 261 6.12 -6.71 -17.81
C PHE A 261 7.39 -5.94 -17.43
N MET A 262 7.60 -4.75 -17.99
CA MET A 262 8.80 -3.97 -17.72
C MET A 262 8.57 -3.00 -16.56
N PRO A 263 9.41 -3.04 -15.51
CA PRO A 263 9.28 -2.11 -14.39
C PRO A 263 9.54 -0.68 -14.86
N ARG A 264 8.75 0.27 -14.35
CA ARG A 264 8.87 1.69 -14.67
C ARG A 264 9.03 2.52 -13.39
N PRO A 265 10.21 2.44 -12.74
CA PRO A 265 10.43 3.16 -11.50
C PRO A 265 10.34 4.66 -11.75
N ILE A 266 9.65 5.36 -10.84
CA ILE A 266 9.58 6.81 -10.82
C ILE A 266 10.74 7.35 -9.98
N SER A 267 11.45 8.38 -10.48
CA SER A 267 12.54 8.97 -9.69
C SER A 267 11.99 9.67 -8.44
N ARG A 268 12.78 9.68 -7.36
CA ARG A 268 12.42 10.35 -6.10
C ARG A 268 12.05 11.82 -6.29
N LEU A 269 12.81 12.54 -7.12
CA LEU A 269 12.50 13.93 -7.48
C LEU A 269 11.14 14.06 -8.16
N ARG A 270 10.79 13.14 -9.05
CA ARG A 270 9.50 13.16 -9.75
C ARG A 270 8.33 12.80 -8.84
N VAL A 271 8.53 11.92 -7.86
CA VAL A 271 7.55 11.66 -6.79
C VAL A 271 7.28 12.94 -6.01
N LEU A 272 8.34 13.56 -5.46
CA LEU A 272 8.25 14.80 -4.69
C LEU A 272 7.59 15.93 -5.50
N TRP A 273 8.01 16.11 -6.77
CA TRP A 273 7.43 17.12 -7.66
C TRP A 273 5.95 16.88 -7.95
N THR A 274 5.55 15.61 -8.15
CA THR A 274 4.15 15.27 -8.41
C THR A 274 3.27 15.53 -7.19
N MET A 275 3.72 15.12 -6.00
CA MET A 275 3.02 15.37 -4.74
C MET A 275 2.96 16.87 -4.41
N TRP A 276 4.07 17.60 -4.58
CA TRP A 276 4.10 19.04 -4.36
C TRP A 276 3.15 19.80 -5.30
N ARG A 277 3.10 19.46 -6.59
CA ARG A 277 2.12 20.07 -7.50
C ARG A 277 0.69 19.72 -7.10
N ALA A 278 0.43 18.48 -6.70
CA ALA A 278 -0.88 18.04 -6.28
C ALA A 278 -1.35 18.76 -5.00
N SER A 279 -0.47 18.95 -4.01
CA SER A 279 -0.79 19.68 -2.77
C SER A 279 -1.05 21.18 -3.01
N ARG A 280 -0.71 21.70 -4.20
CA ARG A 280 -1.09 23.06 -4.62
C ARG A 280 -2.34 23.13 -5.48
N SER A 281 -2.93 22.00 -5.85
CA SER A 281 -4.14 21.95 -6.68
C SER A 281 -5.40 22.23 -5.87
N LYS A 282 -6.47 22.66 -6.56
CA LYS A 282 -7.78 22.93 -5.94
C LYS A 282 -8.30 21.73 -5.14
N ALA A 283 -8.14 20.52 -5.66
CA ALA A 283 -8.55 19.29 -4.98
C ALA A 283 -7.94 19.14 -3.56
N PHE A 284 -6.70 19.60 -3.35
CA PHE A 284 -6.00 19.47 -2.07
C PHE A 284 -5.96 20.76 -1.24
N ARG A 285 -6.29 21.93 -1.82
CA ARG A 285 -6.30 23.22 -1.10
C ARG A 285 -7.68 23.69 -0.67
N GLY A 286 -8.75 23.23 -1.33
CA GLY A 286 -10.07 23.85 -1.27
C GLY A 286 -10.23 24.86 -2.39
#